data_AF-A0A3B9FHH6-F1
#
_entry.id   AF-A0A3B9FHH6-F1
#
_cell.length_a   1.000
_cell.length_b   1.000
_cell.length_c   1.000
_cell.angle_alpha   90.00
_cell.angle_beta   90.00
_cell.angle_gamma   90.00
#
_symmetry.space_group_name_H-M   'P 1'
#
loop_
_entity.id
_entity.type
_entity.pdbx_description
1 polymer ?
#
loop_
_entity_poly.entity_id
_entity_poly.type
_entity_poly.pdbx_seq_one_letter_code
_entity_poly.pdbx_strand_id
1 'polypeptide(L)'
;MKWRAPSGQRRGVVDWLDLIFKDHGFLRLCWHNQHLVSDGIWRSNQPGPSRIAALGQAGIKTIINLRGPRQDGGWQLEAEACAKAG
;
A
#
# COMPACT_ATOMS: atom_id res chain seq x y z
N MET A 1 19.21 -5.45 12.38
CA MET A 1 18.55 -4.54 11.41
C MET A 1 17.05 -4.80 11.47
N LYS A 2 16.21 -3.77 11.68
CA LYS A 2 14.73 -3.93 11.71
C LYS A 2 14.18 -3.54 10.34
N TRP A 3 13.65 -4.52 9.59
CA TRP A 3 13.08 -4.33 8.25
C TRP A 3 11.58 -4.00 8.25
N ARG A 4 10.96 -3.96 9.43
CA ARG A 4 9.54 -3.61 9.57
C ARG A 4 9.37 -2.11 9.36
N ALA A 5 8.39 -1.75 8.52
CA ALA A 5 7.99 -0.37 8.37
C ALA A 5 7.54 0.21 9.72
N PRO A 6 7.82 1.49 10.02
CA PRO A 6 7.26 2.16 11.18
C PRO A 6 5.74 2.27 11.03
N SER A 7 5.04 2.44 12.15
CA SER A 7 3.61 2.71 12.15
C SER A 7 3.33 4.03 11.42
N GLY A 8 2.28 4.03 10.60
CA GLY A 8 1.77 5.26 9.99
C GLY A 8 1.20 6.22 11.04
N GLN A 9 1.41 7.52 10.83
CA GLN A 9 0.77 8.62 11.55
C GLN A 9 -0.35 9.21 10.67
N ARG A 10 -1.55 8.65 10.79
CA ARG A 10 -2.73 9.07 10.01
C ARG A 10 -3.11 10.51 10.34
N ARG A 11 -3.39 11.29 9.30
CA ARG A 11 -3.90 12.68 9.36
C ARG A 11 -5.38 12.76 8.93
N GLY A 12 -6.05 11.61 8.86
CA GLY A 12 -7.49 11.52 8.55
C GLY A 12 -7.79 11.70 7.06
N VAL A 13 -8.72 12.61 6.74
CA VAL A 13 -9.21 12.85 5.37
C VAL A 13 -8.13 13.41 4.46
N VAL A 14 -7.18 14.19 5.01
CA VAL A 14 -6.07 14.78 4.24
C VAL A 14 -5.25 13.71 3.52
N ASP A 15 -5.03 12.55 4.15
CA ASP A 15 -4.28 11.47 3.51
C ASP A 15 -5.03 10.86 2.31
N TRP A 16 -6.36 10.80 2.39
CA TRP A 16 -7.18 10.33 1.28
C TRP A 16 -7.14 11.33 0.12
N LEU A 17 -7.21 12.63 0.42
CA LEU A 17 -7.06 13.68 -0.59
C LEU A 17 -5.67 13.66 -1.23
N ASP A 18 -4.61 13.51 -0.44
CA ASP A 18 -3.24 13.36 -0.94
C ASP A 18 -3.11 12.13 -1.85
N LEU A 19 -3.64 10.97 -1.43
CA LEU A 19 -3.61 9.75 -2.23
C LEU A 19 -4.35 9.94 -3.57
N ILE A 20 -5.57 10.47 -3.54
CA ILE A 20 -6.40 10.58 -4.74
C ILE A 20 -5.89 11.65 -5.69
N PHE A 21 -5.58 12.85 -5.19
CA PHE A 21 -5.26 13.99 -6.05
C PHE A 21 -3.77 14.19 -6.30
N LYS A 22 -2.90 14.08 -5.28
CA LYS A 22 -1.45 14.24 -5.49
C LYS A 22 -0.83 12.97 -6.08
N ASP A 23 -1.22 11.83 -5.52
CA ASP A 23 -0.65 10.53 -5.88
C ASP A 23 -1.44 9.78 -6.98
N HIS A 24 -2.46 10.44 -7.54
CA HIS A 24 -3.32 9.94 -8.61
C HIS A 24 -3.89 8.53 -8.30
N GLY A 25 -4.23 8.31 -7.02
CA GLY A 25 -4.65 7.02 -6.48
C GLY A 25 -5.92 6.48 -7.13
N PHE A 26 -6.74 7.33 -7.75
CA PHE A 26 -7.93 6.91 -8.51
C PHE A 26 -7.58 5.96 -9.68
N LEU A 27 -6.40 6.12 -10.30
CA LEU A 27 -5.94 5.21 -11.37
C LEU A 27 -5.78 3.77 -10.85
N ARG A 28 -5.44 3.63 -9.56
CA ARG A 28 -5.15 2.35 -8.91
C ARG A 28 -6.42 1.59 -8.51
N LEU A 29 -7.60 2.17 -8.71
CA LEU A 29 -8.88 1.48 -8.56
C LEU A 29 -9.10 0.44 -9.66
N CYS A 30 -8.58 0.72 -10.87
CA CYS A 30 -8.74 -0.15 -12.05
C CYS A 30 -7.41 -0.71 -12.56
N TRP A 31 -6.28 -0.03 -12.31
CA TRP A 31 -4.98 -0.40 -12.86
C TRP A 31 -3.94 -0.64 -11.77
N HIS A 32 -3.55 -1.90 -11.61
CA HIS A 32 -2.61 -2.36 -10.56
C HIS A 32 -1.20 -2.63 -11.09
N ASN A 33 -1.05 -2.80 -12.40
CA ASN A 33 0.20 -3.25 -13.03
C ASN A 33 0.81 -4.49 -12.31
N GLN A 34 -0.05 -5.40 -11.86
CA GLN A 34 0.32 -6.57 -11.08
C GLN A 34 0.69 -7.74 -11.99
N HIS A 35 1.87 -8.33 -11.79
CA HIS A 35 2.33 -9.50 -12.51
C HIS A 35 3.21 -10.39 -11.64
N LEU A 36 3.23 -11.68 -11.96
CA LEU A 36 4.06 -12.68 -11.31
C LEU A 36 5.51 -12.50 -11.78
N VAL A 37 6.46 -12.44 -10.84
CA VAL A 37 7.90 -12.33 -11.13
C VAL A 37 8.57 -13.68 -10.93
N SER A 38 8.15 -14.41 -9.91
CA SER A 38 8.61 -15.74 -9.54
C SER A 38 7.51 -16.41 -8.71
N ASP A 39 7.60 -17.72 -8.47
CA ASP A 39 6.68 -18.44 -7.61
C ASP A 39 6.52 -17.74 -6.25
N GLY A 40 5.28 -17.33 -5.94
CA GLY A 40 4.94 -16.61 -4.72
C GLY A 40 5.32 -15.13 -4.67
N ILE A 41 5.95 -14.57 -5.72
CA ILE A 41 6.42 -13.18 -5.76
C ILE A 41 5.70 -12.40 -6.86
N TRP A 42 5.02 -11.34 -6.44
CA TRP A 42 4.29 -10.44 -7.32
C TRP A 42 4.89 -9.05 -7.28
N ARG A 43 4.95 -8.39 -8.45
CA ARG A 43 5.25 -6.96 -8.54
C ARG A 43 4.01 -6.21 -8.96
N SER A 44 3.75 -5.08 -8.31
CA SER A 44 2.58 -4.22 -8.51
C SER A 44 2.99 -2.76 -8.38
N ASN A 45 2.13 -1.83 -8.83
CA ASN A 45 2.18 -0.46 -8.33
C ASN A 45 1.80 -0.41 -6.84
N GLN A 46 2.00 0.75 -6.20
CA GLN A 46 1.71 0.92 -4.77
C GLN A 46 0.21 0.72 -4.49
N PRO A 47 -0.17 -0.32 -3.74
CA PRO A 47 -1.57 -0.68 -3.54
C PRO A 47 -2.26 0.30 -2.62
N GLY A 48 -3.54 0.58 -2.90
CA GLY A 48 -4.40 1.31 -1.97
C GLY A 48 -4.95 0.41 -0.85
N PRO A 49 -5.62 0.98 0.17
CA PRO A 49 -6.13 0.23 1.32
C PRO A 49 -7.02 -0.96 0.98
N SER A 50 -7.97 -0.80 0.06
CA SER A 50 -8.86 -1.87 -0.39
C SER A 50 -8.10 -3.00 -1.08
N ARG A 51 -7.08 -2.65 -1.87
CA ARG A 51 -6.23 -3.63 -2.55
C ARG A 51 -5.40 -4.42 -1.55
N ILE A 52 -4.84 -3.78 -0.53
CA ILE A 52 -4.08 -4.45 0.54
C ILE A 52 -4.95 -5.49 1.25
N ALA A 53 -6.19 -5.15 1.59
CA ALA A 53 -7.13 -6.10 2.18
C ALA A 53 -7.39 -7.31 1.25
N ALA A 54 -7.61 -7.07 -0.05
CA ALA A 54 -7.82 -8.13 -1.03
C ALA A 54 -6.57 -9.02 -1.22
N LEU A 55 -5.37 -8.43 -1.23
CA LEU A 55 -4.10 -9.18 -1.32
C LEU A 55 -3.90 -10.05 -0.08
N GLY A 56 -4.23 -9.55 1.12
CA GLY A 56 -4.20 -10.31 2.36
C GLY A 56 -5.14 -11.53 2.34
N GLN A 57 -6.35 -11.35 1.79
CA GLN A 57 -7.30 -12.46 1.55
C GLN A 57 -6.80 -13.47 0.52
N ALA A 58 -6.05 -13.00 -0.49
CA ALA A 58 -5.39 -13.84 -1.48
C ALA A 58 -4.11 -14.54 -0.97
N GLY A 59 -3.79 -14.40 0.33
CA GLY A 59 -2.66 -15.09 0.97
C GLY A 59 -1.34 -14.33 0.95
N ILE A 60 -1.29 -13.10 0.43
CA ILE A 60 -0.08 -12.27 0.48
C ILE A 60 0.09 -11.73 1.90
N LYS A 61 1.21 -12.09 2.54
CA LYS A 61 1.54 -11.70 3.94
C LYS A 61 2.62 -10.63 4.05
N THR A 62 3.23 -10.24 2.95
CA THR A 62 4.34 -9.29 2.97
C THR A 62 4.29 -8.40 1.76
N ILE A 63 4.28 -7.09 2.01
CA ILE A 63 4.41 -6.05 0.99
C ILE A 63 5.76 -5.40 1.19
N ILE A 64 6.59 -5.41 0.14
CA ILE A 64 7.88 -4.73 0.13
C ILE A 64 7.70 -3.41 -0.62
N ASN A 65 7.80 -2.30 0.11
CA ASN A 65 7.69 -0.96 -0.46
C ASN A 65 9.07 -0.34 -0.66
N LEU A 66 9.45 -0.15 -1.93
CA LEU A 66 10.73 0.44 -2.31
C LEU A 66 10.78 1.97 -2.19
N ARG A 67 9.63 2.65 -1.98
CA ARG A 67 9.55 4.11 -1.78
C ARG A 67 9.93 4.53 -0.36
N GLY A 68 9.92 3.59 0.59
CA GLY A 68 10.22 3.83 2.00
C GLY A 68 9.15 4.65 2.76
N PRO A 69 9.36 4.90 4.07
CA PRO A 69 8.47 5.72 4.89
C PRO A 69 8.37 7.17 4.46
N ARG A 70 7.15 7.70 4.34
CA ARG A 70 6.89 9.06 3.83
C ARG A 70 5.75 9.73 4.60
N GLN A 71 5.73 11.06 4.62
CA GLN A 71 4.66 11.82 5.27
C GLN A 71 3.43 12.06 4.36
N ASP A 72 3.35 11.39 3.21
CA ASP A 72 2.23 11.51 2.29
C ASP A 72 1.10 10.53 2.62
N GLY A 73 -0.10 10.88 2.15
CA GLY A 73 -1.29 10.08 2.40
C GLY A 73 -1.22 8.66 1.86
N GLY A 74 -0.54 8.45 0.73
CA GLY A 74 -0.36 7.12 0.14
C GLY A 74 0.35 6.16 1.09
N TRP A 75 1.47 6.60 1.67
CA TRP A 75 2.20 5.79 2.65
C TRP A 75 1.44 5.63 3.98
N GLN A 76 0.82 6.70 4.50
CA GLN A 76 0.07 6.60 5.78
C GLN A 76 -1.08 5.59 5.69
N LEU A 77 -1.81 5.62 4.58
CA LEU A 77 -2.93 4.71 4.31
C LEU A 77 -2.47 3.27 4.08
N GLU A 78 -1.34 3.08 3.38
CA GLU A 78 -0.73 1.76 3.18
C GLU A 78 -0.28 1.15 4.51
N ALA A 79 0.45 1.91 5.33
CA ALA A 79 0.94 1.43 6.62
C ALA A 79 -0.21 1.04 7.56
N GLU A 80 -1.29 1.83 7.61
CA GLU A 80 -2.50 1.49 8.36
C GLU A 80 -3.18 0.23 7.83
N ALA A 81 -3.35 0.12 6.51
CA ALA A 81 -4.02 -1.03 5.90
C ALA A 81 -3.23 -2.33 6.10
N CYS A 82 -1.91 -2.30 5.98
CA CYS A 82 -1.04 -3.43 6.30
C CYS A 82 -1.18 -3.85 7.77
N ALA A 83 -1.18 -2.88 8.70
CA ALA A 83 -1.36 -3.18 10.12
C ALA A 83 -2.72 -3.84 10.43
N LYS A 84 -3.78 -3.48 9.69
CA LYS A 84 -5.12 -4.08 9.83
C LYS A 84 -5.23 -5.47 9.20
N ALA A 85 -4.48 -5.74 8.14
CA ALA A 85 -4.55 -6.99 7.39
C ALA A 85 -3.81 -8.16 8.06
N GLY A 86 -2.88 -7.87 8.98
CA GLY A 86 -2.01 -8.85 9.65
C GLY A 86 -0.95 -9.40 8.71
#